data_AF-A0A7W7T9N5-F1
#
_entry.id   AF-A0A7W7T9N5-F1
#
_cell.length_a   1.000
_cell.length_b   1.000
_cell.length_c   1.000
_cell.angle_alpha   90.00
_cell.angle_beta   90.00
_cell.angle_gamma   90.00
#
_symmetry.space_group_name_H-M   'P 1'
#
loop_
_entity.id
_entity.type
_entity.pdbx_description
1 polymer ?
#
loop_
_entity_poly.entity_id
_entity_poly.type
_entity_poly.pdbx_seq_one_letter_code
_entity_poly.pdbx_strand_id
1 'polypeptide(L)'
;MNRSEVATLLGAAAAVDPKVPQPDPDVLDMWAAILDDVPADIAAEAVREHYRRRVETVMPADVVEHWRIVRRDTAERRHRGELTAHARRLDDRGLRAIRDGVTRVTAALAVTRGVDPEHAEAEADVRRAWLAVTCPYCRAQPGTRCAGPGGRPLTKTTAHPARLDAAFAAMTNQGETA
;
A
#
# COMPACT_ATOMS: atom_id res chain seq x y z
N MET A 1 12.94 -15.02 21.73
CA MET A 1 13.40 -14.54 23.05
C MET A 1 13.56 -15.72 24.00
N ASN A 2 14.58 -15.70 24.86
CA ASN A 2 14.87 -16.76 25.82
C ASN A 2 14.28 -16.46 27.22
N ARG A 3 14.33 -17.46 28.11
CA ARG A 3 13.77 -17.39 29.47
C ARG A 3 14.28 -16.20 30.31
N SER A 4 15.57 -15.86 30.21
CA SER A 4 16.15 -14.75 30.98
C SER A 4 15.66 -13.39 30.50
N GLU A 5 15.51 -13.25 29.18
CA GLU A 5 14.97 -12.06 28.54
C GLU A 5 13.48 -11.89 28.88
N VAL A 6 12.70 -12.98 28.91
CA VAL A 6 11.31 -12.99 29.39
C VAL A 6 11.21 -12.51 30.84
N ALA A 7 12.09 -13.00 31.72
CA ALA A 7 12.06 -12.58 33.13
C ALA A 7 12.31 -11.07 33.27
N THR A 8 13.21 -10.52 32.45
CA THR A 8 13.46 -9.06 32.40
C THR A 8 12.25 -8.30 31.87
N LEU A 9 11.61 -8.81 30.81
CA LEU A 9 10.42 -8.21 30.23
C LEU A 9 9.25 -8.16 31.24
N LEU A 10 8.97 -9.28 31.91
CA LEU A 10 7.91 -9.37 32.91
C LEU A 10 8.22 -8.50 34.14
N GLY A 11 9.49 -8.42 34.56
CA GLY A 11 9.90 -7.50 35.62
C GLY A 11 9.65 -6.03 35.26
N ALA A 12 9.94 -5.63 34.02
CA ALA A 12 9.66 -4.29 33.53
C ALA A 12 8.14 -4.01 33.42
N ALA A 13 7.36 -4.98 32.94
CA ALA A 13 5.91 -4.86 32.86
C ALA A 13 5.27 -4.76 34.26
N ALA A 14 5.75 -5.55 35.23
CA ALA A 14 5.25 -5.53 36.61
C ALA A 14 5.53 -4.21 37.35
N ALA A 15 6.55 -3.45 36.92
CA ALA A 15 6.80 -2.10 37.43
C ALA A 15 5.71 -1.09 37.03
N VAL A 16 4.95 -1.38 35.95
CA VAL A 16 3.86 -0.55 35.45
C VAL A 16 2.50 -1.11 35.86
N ASP A 17 2.33 -2.43 35.79
CA ASP A 17 1.09 -3.12 36.10
C ASP A 17 1.32 -4.20 37.17
N PRO A 18 0.89 -3.96 38.42
CA PRO A 18 1.04 -4.91 39.52
C PRO A 18 0.33 -6.26 39.30
N LYS A 19 -0.58 -6.37 38.32
CA LYS A 19 -1.30 -7.61 38.00
C LYS A 19 -0.51 -8.56 37.10
N VAL A 20 0.60 -8.11 36.53
CA VAL A 20 1.46 -8.96 35.71
C VAL A 20 1.94 -10.14 36.56
N PRO A 21 1.84 -11.38 36.05
CA PRO A 21 2.27 -12.56 36.78
C PRO A 21 3.72 -12.42 37.26
N GLN A 22 3.95 -12.75 38.53
CA GLN A 22 5.32 -12.85 39.04
C GLN A 22 6.06 -13.97 38.28
N PRO A 23 7.35 -13.79 37.99
CA PRO A 23 8.11 -14.74 37.18
C PRO A 23 8.40 -16.02 37.97
N ASP A 24 7.44 -16.94 38.01
CA ASP A 24 7.66 -18.33 38.42
C ASP A 24 8.21 -19.17 37.25
N PRO A 25 8.81 -20.33 37.52
CA PRO A 25 9.43 -21.16 36.49
C PRO A 25 8.53 -21.53 35.31
N ASP A 26 7.28 -21.90 35.57
CA ASP A 26 6.36 -22.42 34.57
C ASP A 26 5.84 -21.28 33.68
N VAL A 27 5.56 -20.11 34.28
CA VAL A 27 5.20 -18.90 33.53
C VAL A 27 6.32 -18.49 32.60
N LEU A 28 7.57 -18.49 33.09
CA LEU A 28 8.73 -18.12 32.28
C LEU A 28 8.95 -19.07 31.11
N ASP A 29 8.80 -20.38 31.33
CA ASP A 29 8.96 -21.39 30.27
C ASP A 29 7.85 -21.27 29.21
N MET A 30 6.60 -21.06 29.65
CA MET A 30 5.47 -20.85 28.74
C MET A 30 5.63 -19.59 27.90
N TRP A 31 6.01 -18.46 28.51
CA TRP A 31 6.25 -17.21 27.79
C TRP A 31 7.43 -17.33 26.82
N ALA A 32 8.52 -17.98 27.23
CA ALA A 32 9.68 -18.19 26.36
C ALA A 32 9.34 -19.07 25.15
N ALA A 33 8.47 -20.08 25.34
CA ALA A 33 7.99 -20.91 24.25
C ALA A 33 7.09 -20.13 23.27
N ILE A 34 6.25 -19.21 23.76
CA ILE A 34 5.37 -18.40 22.90
C ILE A 34 6.14 -17.30 22.15
N LEU A 35 7.18 -16.75 22.78
CA LEU A 35 7.95 -15.61 22.26
C LEU A 35 9.30 -16.05 21.67
N ASP A 36 9.44 -17.31 21.26
CA ASP A 36 10.70 -17.92 20.83
C ASP A 36 11.34 -17.19 19.64
N ASP A 37 10.53 -16.74 18.68
CA ASP A 37 10.95 -16.02 17.47
C ASP A 37 10.95 -14.48 17.62
N VAL A 38 10.52 -13.97 18.77
CA VAL A 38 10.42 -12.52 19.02
C VAL A 38 11.76 -12.00 19.53
N PRO A 39 12.34 -10.94 18.92
CA PRO A 39 13.49 -10.23 19.49
C PRO A 39 13.15 -9.47 20.77
N ALA A 40 14.07 -9.45 21.75
CA ALA A 40 13.81 -8.87 23.07
C ALA A 40 13.54 -7.35 23.05
N ASP A 41 14.21 -6.62 22.16
CA ASP A 41 14.00 -5.18 21.95
C ASP A 41 12.59 -4.88 21.41
N ILE A 42 12.12 -5.69 20.45
CA ILE A 42 10.75 -5.60 19.93
C ILE A 42 9.72 -5.94 21.01
N ALA A 43 10.01 -6.94 21.86
CA ALA A 43 9.11 -7.28 22.95
C ALA A 43 8.97 -6.13 23.97
N ALA A 44 10.07 -5.46 24.32
CA ALA A 44 10.05 -4.29 25.19
C ALA A 44 9.27 -3.12 24.55
N GLU A 45 9.45 -2.89 23.24
CA GLU A 45 8.67 -1.90 22.51
C GLU A 45 7.17 -2.22 22.52
N ALA A 46 6.82 -3.50 22.34
CA ALA A 46 5.43 -3.96 22.35
C ALA A 46 4.75 -3.70 23.70
N VAL A 47 5.42 -4.01 24.83
CA VAL A 47 4.90 -3.74 26.18
C VAL A 47 4.67 -2.23 26.39
N ARG A 48 5.66 -1.41 25.99
CA ARG A 48 5.53 0.05 26.07
C ARG A 48 4.33 0.55 25.26
N GLU A 49 4.17 0.07 24.04
CA GLU A 49 3.10 0.51 23.16
C GLU A 49 1.72 0.01 23.61
N HIS A 50 1.66 -1.20 24.18
CA HIS A 50 0.46 -1.75 24.80
C HIS A 50 -0.04 -0.82 25.89
N TYR A 51 0.79 -0.52 26.90
CA TYR A 51 0.37 0.32 28.02
C TYR A 51 0.20 1.82 27.68
N ARG A 52 0.63 2.26 26.49
CA ARG A 52 0.29 3.60 25.97
C ARG A 52 -1.16 3.69 25.49
N ARG A 53 -1.75 2.57 25.06
CA ARG A 53 -3.05 2.55 24.38
C ARG A 53 -4.13 1.78 25.14
N ARG A 54 -3.70 0.80 25.93
CA ARG A 54 -4.52 -0.19 26.61
C ARG A 54 -4.23 -0.16 28.10
N VAL A 55 -5.25 -0.46 28.89
CA VAL A 55 -5.17 -0.50 30.37
C VAL A 55 -5.15 -1.93 30.90
N GLU A 56 -5.42 -2.89 30.03
CA GLU A 56 -5.43 -4.31 30.31
C GLU A 56 -4.00 -4.83 30.54
N THR A 57 -3.87 -5.91 31.32
CA THR A 57 -2.59 -6.57 31.53
C THR A 57 -2.06 -7.15 30.22
N VAL A 58 -0.78 -6.89 29.93
CA VAL A 58 -0.14 -7.38 28.71
C VAL A 58 -0.01 -8.90 28.73
N MET A 59 -0.37 -9.53 27.61
CA MET A 59 -0.27 -10.97 27.40
C MET A 59 0.78 -11.29 26.33
N PRO A 60 1.32 -12.52 26.27
CA PRO A 60 2.26 -12.91 25.22
C PRO A 60 1.71 -12.66 23.81
N ALA A 61 0.40 -12.87 23.63
CA ALA A 61 -0.28 -12.68 22.37
C ALA A 61 -0.20 -11.23 21.87
N ASP A 62 -0.26 -10.24 22.76
CA ASP A 62 -0.13 -8.82 22.40
C ASP A 62 1.28 -8.52 21.84
N VAL A 63 2.30 -9.14 22.45
CA VAL A 63 3.70 -9.02 21.99
C VAL A 63 3.88 -9.69 20.63
N VAL A 64 3.31 -10.89 20.43
CA VAL A 64 3.35 -11.59 19.13
C VAL A 64 2.60 -10.80 18.05
N GLU A 65 1.44 -10.23 18.38
CA GLU A 65 0.68 -9.39 17.44
C GLU A 65 1.51 -8.19 16.99
N HIS A 66 2.15 -7.49 17.94
CA HIS A 66 3.04 -6.38 17.64
C HIS A 66 4.21 -6.82 16.74
N TRP A 67 4.86 -7.94 17.04
CA TRP A 67 5.95 -8.47 16.22
C TRP A 67 5.50 -8.79 14.79
N ARG A 68 4.32 -9.39 14.61
CA ARG A 68 3.77 -9.68 13.28
C ARG A 68 3.60 -8.42 12.45
N ILE A 69 3.13 -7.33 13.07
CA ILE A 69 3.00 -6.03 12.40
C ILE A 69 4.37 -5.49 12.00
N VAL A 70 5.32 -5.42 12.93
CA VAL A 70 6.68 -4.91 12.66
C VAL A 70 7.38 -5.71 11.56
N ARG A 71 7.28 -7.05 11.62
CA ARG A 71 7.87 -7.96 10.63
C ARG A 71 7.24 -7.76 9.26
N ARG A 72 5.91 -7.64 9.20
CA ARG A 72 5.18 -7.34 7.97
C ARG A 72 5.60 -6.01 7.38
N ASP A 73 5.61 -4.94 8.18
CA ASP A 73 5.97 -3.60 7.72
C ASP A 73 7.42 -3.53 7.22
N THR A 74 8.31 -4.29 7.84
CA THR A 74 9.71 -4.40 7.41
C THR A 74 9.82 -5.12 6.06
N ALA A 75 9.09 -6.23 5.89
CA ALA A 75 9.03 -6.95 4.62
C ALA A 75 8.41 -6.08 3.50
N GLU A 76 7.32 -5.36 3.78
CA GLU A 76 6.67 -4.45 2.83
C GLU A 76 7.59 -3.30 2.44
N ARG A 77 8.31 -2.69 3.41
CA ARG A 77 9.29 -1.63 3.13
C ARG A 77 10.43 -2.14 2.26
N ARG A 78 10.97 -3.32 2.56
CA ARG A 78 12.01 -3.95 1.75
C ARG A 78 11.52 -4.20 0.32
N HIS A 79 10.35 -4.82 0.17
CA HIS A 79 9.78 -5.10 -1.14
C HIS A 79 9.54 -3.83 -1.96
N ARG A 80 8.99 -2.78 -1.34
CA ARG A 80 8.83 -1.47 -1.97
C ARG A 80 10.18 -0.86 -2.40
N GLY A 81 11.20 -1.01 -1.55
CA GLY A 81 12.57 -0.60 -1.87
C GLY A 81 13.13 -1.33 -3.08
N GLU A 82 12.92 -2.65 -3.16
CA GLU A 82 13.34 -3.49 -4.29
C GLU A 82 12.66 -3.09 -5.60
N LEU A 83 11.33 -2.87 -5.58
CA LEU A 83 10.58 -2.38 -6.74
C LEU A 83 11.08 -1.01 -7.21
N THR A 84 11.32 -0.08 -6.28
CA THR A 84 11.82 1.26 -6.58
C THR A 84 13.23 1.19 -7.18
N ALA A 85 14.09 0.35 -6.62
CA ALA A 85 15.45 0.16 -7.12
C ALA A 85 15.47 -0.52 -8.49
N HIS A 86 14.57 -1.47 -8.74
CA HIS A 86 14.41 -2.09 -10.05
C HIS A 86 13.96 -1.07 -11.10
N ALA A 87 12.96 -0.24 -10.79
CA ALA A 87 12.50 0.81 -11.69
C ALA A 87 13.63 1.78 -12.08
N ARG A 88 14.52 2.14 -11.14
CA ARG A 88 15.69 2.99 -11.39
C ARG A 88 16.77 2.35 -12.28
N ARG A 89 16.76 1.02 -12.42
CA ARG A 89 17.71 0.28 -13.25
C ARG A 89 17.18 -0.02 -14.66
N LEU A 90 15.90 0.26 -14.92
CA LEU A 90 15.35 0.07 -16.25
C LEU A 90 15.90 1.14 -17.19
N ASP A 91 16.53 0.68 -18.27
CA ASP A 91 16.86 1.51 -19.41
C ASP A 91 15.63 1.67 -20.33
N ASP A 92 15.78 2.46 -21.39
CA ASP A 92 14.70 2.68 -22.35
C ASP A 92 14.20 1.39 -23.01
N ARG A 93 15.09 0.39 -23.16
CA ARG A 93 14.73 -0.92 -23.72
C ARG A 93 13.83 -1.68 -22.75
N GLY A 94 14.16 -1.71 -21.47
CA GLY A 94 13.33 -2.30 -20.42
C GLY A 94 11.96 -1.63 -20.32
N LEU A 95 11.93 -0.30 -20.38
CA LEU A 95 10.67 0.45 -20.38
C LEU A 95 9.80 0.15 -21.61
N ARG A 96 10.40 0.05 -22.80
CA ARG A 96 9.69 -0.39 -24.02
C ARG A 96 9.12 -1.80 -23.87
N ALA A 97 9.91 -2.76 -23.38
CA ALA A 97 9.46 -4.13 -23.20
C ALA A 97 8.26 -4.26 -22.24
N ILE A 98 8.23 -3.45 -21.17
CA ILE A 98 7.07 -3.38 -20.26
C ILE A 98 5.85 -2.85 -20.99
N ARG A 99 6.00 -1.76 -21.74
CA ARG A 99 4.90 -1.16 -22.53
C ARG A 99 4.33 -2.17 -23.53
N ASP A 100 5.18 -2.84 -24.28
CA ASP A 100 4.77 -3.87 -25.25
C ASP A 100 4.05 -5.03 -24.57
N GLY A 101 4.51 -5.43 -23.38
CA GLY A 101 3.84 -6.44 -22.55
C GLY A 101 2.43 -6.03 -22.14
N VAL A 102 2.25 -4.79 -21.69
CA VAL A 102 0.94 -4.24 -21.31
C VAL A 102 0.00 -4.17 -22.52
N THR A 103 0.47 -3.70 -23.67
CA THR A 103 -0.31 -3.68 -24.92
C THR A 103 -0.78 -5.08 -25.30
N ARG A 104 0.12 -6.09 -25.28
CA ARG A 104 -0.25 -7.49 -25.59
C ARG A 104 -1.32 -8.05 -24.65
N VAL A 105 -1.18 -7.85 -23.34
CA VAL A 105 -2.16 -8.34 -22.35
C VAL A 105 -3.52 -7.65 -22.54
N THR A 106 -3.50 -6.34 -22.83
CA THR A 106 -4.71 -5.55 -23.06
C THR A 106 -5.44 -6.01 -24.32
N ALA A 107 -4.71 -6.22 -25.41
CA ALA A 107 -5.25 -6.75 -26.66
C ALA A 107 -5.89 -8.14 -26.46
N ALA A 108 -5.20 -9.05 -25.75
CA ALA A 108 -5.74 -10.39 -25.45
C ALA A 108 -7.04 -10.32 -24.64
N LEU A 109 -7.12 -9.40 -23.67
CA LEU A 109 -8.33 -9.18 -22.88
C LEU A 109 -9.48 -8.60 -23.71
N ALA A 110 -9.20 -7.70 -24.66
CA ALA A 110 -10.19 -7.15 -25.57
C ALA A 110 -10.81 -8.25 -26.46
N VAL A 111 -9.97 -9.09 -27.07
CA VAL A 111 -10.42 -10.25 -27.87
C VAL A 111 -11.31 -11.18 -27.05
N THR A 112 -10.92 -11.49 -25.82
CA THR A 112 -11.69 -12.36 -24.92
C THR A 112 -13.08 -11.79 -24.61
N ARG A 113 -13.22 -10.46 -24.61
CA ARG A 113 -14.48 -9.75 -24.38
C ARG A 113 -15.28 -9.51 -25.66
N GLY A 114 -14.81 -9.99 -26.81
CA GLY A 114 -15.42 -9.73 -28.11
C GLY A 114 -15.31 -8.26 -28.55
N VAL A 115 -14.33 -7.53 -28.01
CA VAL A 115 -14.05 -6.14 -28.39
C VAL A 115 -12.84 -6.14 -29.31
N ASP A 116 -12.91 -5.34 -30.38
CA ASP A 116 -11.78 -5.11 -31.25
C ASP A 116 -10.60 -4.47 -30.48
N PRO A 117 -9.39 -5.07 -30.49
CA PRO A 117 -8.24 -4.54 -29.77
C PRO A 117 -7.85 -3.12 -30.17
N GLU A 118 -7.90 -2.78 -31.46
CA GLU A 118 -7.54 -1.44 -31.94
C GLU A 118 -8.54 -0.40 -31.41
N HIS A 119 -9.83 -0.71 -31.47
CA HIS A 119 -10.86 0.12 -30.87
C HIS A 119 -10.66 0.30 -29.35
N ALA A 120 -10.36 -0.78 -28.63
CA ALA A 120 -10.13 -0.73 -27.18
C ALA A 120 -8.89 0.11 -26.80
N GLU A 121 -7.82 0.03 -27.59
CA GLU A 121 -6.62 0.83 -27.39
C GLU A 121 -6.87 2.31 -27.69
N ALA A 122 -7.61 2.62 -28.77
CA ALA A 122 -8.03 3.99 -29.10
C ALA A 122 -8.90 4.61 -27.99
N GLU A 123 -9.86 3.86 -27.44
CA GLU A 123 -10.65 4.31 -26.29
C GLU A 123 -9.77 4.57 -25.05
N ALA A 124 -8.78 3.70 -24.81
CA ALA A 124 -7.85 3.86 -23.69
C ALA A 124 -6.92 5.08 -23.88
N ASP A 125 -6.50 5.39 -25.11
CA ASP A 125 -5.71 6.57 -25.45
C ASP A 125 -6.51 7.85 -25.23
N VAL A 126 -7.73 7.92 -25.75
CA VAL A 126 -8.65 9.04 -25.50
C VAL A 126 -8.84 9.23 -23.99
N ARG A 127 -9.01 8.12 -23.26
CA ARG A 127 -9.13 8.15 -21.80
C ARG A 127 -7.90 8.71 -21.11
N ARG A 128 -6.71 8.28 -21.50
CA ARG A 128 -5.44 8.77 -20.96
C ARG A 128 -5.28 10.26 -21.23
N ALA A 129 -5.60 10.73 -22.43
CA ALA A 129 -5.50 12.12 -22.82
C ALA A 129 -6.33 13.04 -21.92
N TRP A 130 -7.63 12.76 -21.71
CA TRP A 130 -8.44 13.63 -20.87
C TRP A 130 -8.20 13.46 -19.37
N LEU A 131 -7.73 12.30 -18.91
CA LEU A 131 -7.31 12.13 -17.53
C LEU A 131 -6.01 12.86 -17.21
N ALA A 132 -5.18 13.20 -18.21
CA ALA A 132 -3.94 13.92 -17.98
C ALA A 132 -4.14 15.39 -17.57
N VAL A 133 -5.31 15.96 -17.85
CA VAL A 133 -5.64 17.36 -17.54
C VAL A 133 -6.62 17.47 -16.36
N THR A 134 -6.55 18.57 -15.62
CA THR A 134 -7.55 18.93 -14.61
C THR A 134 -8.87 19.28 -15.30
N CYS A 135 -10.01 18.87 -14.73
CA CYS A 135 -11.32 19.24 -15.26
C CYS A 135 -11.66 20.70 -14.89
N PRO A 136 -11.89 21.61 -15.85
CA PRO A 136 -12.27 22.99 -15.54
C PRO A 136 -13.63 23.11 -14.84
N TYR A 137 -14.55 22.19 -15.12
CA TYR A 137 -15.92 22.21 -14.59
C TYR A 137 -16.00 21.68 -13.16
N CYS A 138 -15.64 20.41 -12.94
CA CYS A 138 -15.77 19.76 -11.63
C CYS A 138 -14.47 19.74 -10.81
N ARG A 139 -13.38 20.35 -11.32
CA ARG A 139 -12.06 20.44 -10.67
C ARG A 139 -11.41 19.10 -10.31
N ALA A 140 -11.86 18.01 -10.96
CA ALA A 140 -11.23 16.70 -10.83
C ALA A 140 -9.76 16.79 -11.27
N GLN A 141 -8.85 16.31 -10.42
CA GLN A 141 -7.41 16.34 -10.64
C GLN A 141 -6.98 15.35 -11.75
N PRO A 142 -5.78 15.52 -12.32
CA PRO A 142 -5.21 14.53 -13.23
C PRO A 142 -5.24 13.12 -12.63
N GLY A 143 -5.57 12.12 -13.45
CA GLY A 143 -5.75 10.73 -13.04
C GLY A 143 -7.08 10.41 -12.36
N THR A 144 -7.82 11.40 -11.85
CA THR A 144 -9.15 11.18 -11.24
C THR A 144 -10.28 11.33 -12.26
N ARG A 145 -11.34 10.53 -12.15
CA ARG A 145 -12.51 10.62 -13.07
C ARG A 145 -13.40 11.82 -12.72
N CYS A 146 -14.10 12.35 -13.71
CA CYS A 146 -15.15 13.34 -13.45
C CYS A 146 -16.31 12.69 -12.69
N ALA A 147 -16.88 13.44 -11.75
CA ALA A 147 -18.04 13.05 -10.98
C ALA A 147 -19.11 14.14 -11.06
N GLY A 148 -20.38 13.73 -11.02
CA GLY A 148 -21.53 14.62 -10.97
C GLY A 148 -21.83 15.10 -9.55
N PRO A 149 -23.01 15.73 -9.34
CA PRO A 149 -23.44 16.21 -8.04
C PRO A 149 -23.42 15.10 -6.97
N GLY A 150 -22.85 15.41 -5.79
CA GLY A 150 -22.72 14.44 -4.70
C GLY A 150 -21.63 13.37 -4.92
N GLY A 151 -20.69 13.58 -5.85
CA GLY A 151 -19.55 12.68 -6.06
C GLY A 151 -19.88 11.41 -6.85
N ARG A 152 -21.08 11.30 -7.42
CA ARG A 152 -21.51 10.13 -8.19
C ARG A 152 -20.82 10.07 -9.56
N PRO A 153 -20.49 8.88 -10.07
CA PRO A 153 -19.93 8.75 -11.43
C PRO A 153 -20.86 9.32 -12.50
N LEU A 154 -20.29 9.90 -13.54
CA LEU A 154 -21.06 10.30 -14.72
C LEU A 154 -21.59 9.05 -15.44
N THR A 155 -22.86 9.08 -15.83
CA THR A 155 -23.55 7.94 -16.46
C THR A 155 -23.73 8.10 -17.96
N LYS A 156 -23.78 9.35 -18.45
CA LYS A 156 -24.03 9.66 -19.88
C LYS A 156 -22.76 9.90 -20.68
N THR A 157 -21.70 10.37 -20.02
CA THR A 157 -20.41 10.68 -20.65
C THR A 157 -19.28 10.21 -19.75
N THR A 158 -18.11 9.96 -20.33
CA THR A 158 -16.92 9.51 -19.60
C THR A 158 -16.22 10.66 -18.85
N ALA A 159 -16.38 11.90 -19.33
CA ALA A 159 -15.90 13.14 -18.72
C ALA A 159 -16.86 14.31 -19.01
N HIS A 160 -16.70 15.42 -18.28
CA HIS A 160 -17.38 16.67 -18.64
C HIS A 160 -16.80 17.22 -19.96
N PRO A 161 -17.62 17.81 -20.85
CA PRO A 161 -17.15 18.39 -22.12
C PRO A 161 -15.96 19.33 -21.95
N ALA A 162 -16.01 20.22 -20.95
CA ALA A 162 -14.92 21.14 -20.63
C ALA A 162 -13.56 20.45 -20.36
N ARG A 163 -13.56 19.19 -19.89
CA ARG A 163 -12.31 18.43 -19.72
C ARG A 163 -11.81 17.85 -21.04
N LEU A 164 -12.72 17.41 -21.91
CA LEU A 164 -12.38 16.91 -23.23
C LEU A 164 -11.79 18.04 -24.09
N ASP A 165 -12.41 19.23 -24.05
CA ASP A 165 -11.92 20.41 -24.77
C ASP A 165 -10.53 20.83 -24.26
N ALA A 166 -10.33 20.84 -22.94
CA ALA A 166 -9.03 21.14 -22.33
C ALA A 166 -7.96 20.11 -22.70
N ALA A 167 -8.32 18.83 -22.79
CA ALA A 167 -7.42 17.77 -23.22
C ALA A 167 -7.02 17.92 -24.68
N PHE A 168 -8.00 18.22 -25.54
CA PHE A 168 -7.77 18.47 -26.95
C PHE A 168 -6.83 19.66 -27.16
N ALA A 169 -7.08 20.79 -26.47
CA ALA A 169 -6.20 21.96 -26.51
C ALA A 169 -4.78 21.67 -25.99
N ALA A 170 -4.64 20.82 -24.97
CA ALA A 170 -3.33 20.41 -24.47
C ALA A 170 -2.56 19.55 -25.49
N MET A 171 -3.26 18.68 -26.23
CA MET A 171 -2.65 17.85 -27.27
C MET A 171 -2.16 18.68 -28.46
N THR A 172 -2.93 19.70 -28.88
CA THR A 172 -2.52 20.57 -29.99
C THR A 172 -1.31 21.42 -29.65
N ASN A 173 -1.23 21.95 -28.43
CA ASN A 173 -0.12 22.82 -28.00
C ASN A 173 1.20 22.06 -27.79
N GLN A 174 1.14 20.75 -27.52
CA GLN A 174 2.34 19.90 -27.42
C GLN A 174 2.99 19.63 -28.79
N GLY A 175 2.26 19.82 -29.89
CA GLY A 175 2.78 19.64 -31.26
C GLY A 175 3.56 20.84 -31.81
N GLU A 176 3.40 22.03 -31.25
CA GLU A 176 4.08 23.27 -31.70
C GLU A 176 5.44 23.51 -31.03
N THR A 177 5.82 22.67 -30.06
CA THR A 177 7.07 22.79 -29.28
C THR A 177 8.11 21.72 -29.61
N ALA A 178 7.90 20.96 -30.69
CA ALA A 178 8.81 19.90 -31.17
C ALA A 178 9.53 20.31 -32.46
#